data_AF-A0A1V0NBY1-F1
#
_entry.id   AF-A0A1V0NBY1-F1
#
_cell.length_a   1.000
_cell.length_b   1.000
_cell.length_c   1.000
_cell.angle_alpha   90.00
_cell.angle_beta   90.00
_cell.angle_gamma   90.00
#
_symmetry.space_group_name_H-M   'P 1'
#
loop_
_entity.id
_entity.type
_entity.pdbx_description
1 polymer ?
#
loop_
_entity_poly.entity_id
_entity_poly.type
_entity_poly.pdbx_seq_one_letter_code
_entity_poly.pdbx_strand_id
1 'polypeptide(L)'
;MKKFFCIRTIIFVFVFVMLWKLPSFGLWYGANVKDKVSPNAINISRVELLKILISLIAPILTFLVFMNTLSIQKKNQEESEKLNNSDSANREFYSLLDLFKKEQNKSETIKAISFLYKNAINDKNANSFINDYNIHIGNGLNFSFNLFESTEFFPKTCNNPKYKKYKDKDLTKEQKVELVISRQFDDVYNKMSSYFKIFHRILKSLNKRFDEKKLDESDYKNYIGILRTQLSSEELVVILINSLYVKRGLGLGIELIGTNLFGDEKDFKINQHFVIPKPEIIQNDLSIFINDNEGKNIKKRKAYEENLKSIDNIAKFENIRNFKSFIKPELLVNFIGK
;
A
#
# COMPACT_ATOMS: atom_id res chain seq x y z
N MET A 1 -24.89 20.26 -2.36
CA MET A 1 -25.63 21.38 -1.75
C MET A 1 -26.54 22.16 -2.71
N LYS A 2 -26.11 22.55 -3.93
CA LYS A 2 -26.93 23.36 -4.87
C LYS A 2 -28.29 22.74 -5.27
N LYS A 3 -28.39 21.42 -5.47
CA LYS A 3 -29.66 20.74 -5.84
C LYS A 3 -30.73 20.79 -4.74
N PHE A 4 -30.35 20.69 -3.46
CA PHE A 4 -31.29 20.76 -2.33
C PHE A 4 -31.83 22.18 -2.11
N PHE A 5 -31.02 23.19 -2.38
CA PHE A 5 -31.45 24.59 -2.28
C PHE A 5 -32.52 24.92 -3.33
N CYS A 6 -32.35 24.39 -4.55
CA CYS A 6 -33.27 24.60 -5.67
C CYS A 6 -34.64 23.93 -5.43
N ILE A 7 -34.66 22.71 -4.86
CA ILE A 7 -35.91 22.03 -4.48
C ILE A 7 -36.66 22.81 -3.40
N ARG A 8 -35.96 23.37 -2.41
CA ARG A 8 -36.58 24.19 -1.36
C ARG A 8 -37.22 25.46 -1.91
N THR A 9 -36.57 26.13 -2.86
CA THR A 9 -37.12 27.34 -3.50
C THR A 9 -38.34 27.02 -4.36
N ILE A 10 -38.30 25.91 -5.10
CA ILE A 10 -39.42 25.46 -5.94
C ILE A 10 -40.65 25.13 -5.09
N ILE A 11 -40.49 24.41 -3.98
CA ILE A 11 -41.61 24.09 -3.08
C ILE A 11 -42.21 25.37 -2.48
N PHE A 12 -41.38 26.31 -2.06
CA PHE A 12 -41.84 27.57 -1.48
C PHE A 12 -42.61 28.42 -2.50
N VAL A 13 -42.09 28.52 -3.73
CA VAL A 13 -42.76 29.20 -4.85
C VAL A 13 -44.07 28.50 -5.21
N PHE A 14 -44.09 27.15 -5.23
CA PHE A 14 -45.30 26.39 -5.54
C PHE A 14 -46.41 26.60 -4.49
N VAL A 15 -46.06 26.57 -3.20
CA VAL A 15 -47.01 26.87 -2.11
C VAL A 15 -47.54 28.30 -2.22
N PHE A 16 -46.67 29.27 -2.53
CA PHE A 16 -47.05 30.67 -2.71
C PHE A 16 -47.96 30.89 -3.93
N VAL A 17 -47.68 30.22 -5.05
CA VAL A 17 -48.50 30.25 -6.27
C VAL A 17 -49.87 29.58 -6.04
N MET A 18 -49.91 28.46 -5.31
CA MET A 18 -51.17 27.80 -4.92
C MET A 18 -52.02 28.72 -4.03
N LEU A 19 -51.40 29.38 -3.04
CA LEU A 19 -52.06 30.38 -2.20
C LEU A 19 -52.63 31.56 -3.00
N TRP A 20 -51.90 32.02 -4.02
CA TRP A 20 -52.34 33.12 -4.88
C TRP A 20 -53.50 32.71 -5.81
N LYS A 21 -53.46 31.51 -6.37
CA LYS A 21 -54.46 30.99 -7.34
C LYS A 21 -55.70 30.38 -6.67
N LEU A 22 -55.71 30.27 -5.35
CA LEU A 22 -56.76 29.63 -4.55
C LEU A 22 -58.19 30.22 -4.74
N PRO A 23 -58.38 31.55 -4.87
CA PRO A 23 -59.71 32.12 -5.16
C PRO A 23 -60.26 31.66 -6.51
N SER A 24 -59.38 31.51 -7.50
CA SER A 24 -59.72 31.03 -8.85
C SER A 24 -60.06 29.54 -8.83
N PHE A 25 -59.37 28.75 -8.01
CA PHE A 25 -59.63 27.33 -7.85
C PHE A 25 -60.96 27.06 -7.15
N GLY A 26 -61.30 27.85 -6.11
CA GLY A 26 -62.61 27.77 -5.45
C GLY A 26 -63.78 28.05 -6.39
N LEU A 27 -63.64 29.04 -7.28
CA LEU A 27 -64.63 29.34 -8.32
C LEU A 27 -64.73 28.22 -9.37
N TRP A 28 -63.61 27.64 -9.80
CA TRP A 28 -63.59 26.53 -10.77
C TRP A 28 -64.18 25.23 -10.21
N TYR A 29 -63.89 24.91 -8.95
CA TYR A 29 -64.46 23.75 -8.26
C TYR A 29 -65.97 23.93 -8.05
N GLY A 30 -66.41 25.12 -7.62
CA GLY A 30 -67.84 25.44 -7.46
C GLY A 30 -68.65 25.40 -8.76
N ALA A 31 -68.01 25.59 -9.92
CA ALA A 31 -68.66 25.50 -11.23
C ALA A 31 -68.85 24.06 -11.74
N ASN A 32 -68.06 23.08 -11.26
CA ASN A 32 -68.01 21.72 -11.81
C ASN A 32 -68.62 20.63 -10.92
N VAL A 33 -69.03 20.95 -9.68
CA VAL A 33 -69.68 19.99 -8.77
C VAL A 33 -71.20 20.11 -8.89
N LYS A 34 -71.88 19.00 -9.21
CA LYS A 34 -73.32 18.96 -9.56
C LYS A 34 -74.27 19.14 -8.36
N ASP A 35 -73.82 18.86 -7.15
CA ASP A 35 -74.63 19.04 -5.94
C ASP A 35 -74.37 20.41 -5.33
N LYS A 36 -75.26 21.36 -5.62
CA LYS A 36 -75.20 22.74 -5.13
C LYS A 36 -75.64 22.80 -3.66
N VAL A 37 -74.70 22.66 -2.74
CA VAL A 37 -74.84 23.34 -1.44
C VAL A 37 -74.66 24.83 -1.70
N SER A 38 -75.49 25.70 -1.09
CA SER A 38 -75.49 27.14 -1.40
C SER A 38 -74.06 27.72 -1.32
N PRO A 39 -73.64 28.60 -2.24
CA PRO A 39 -72.28 29.16 -2.25
C PRO A 39 -71.93 29.96 -0.98
N ASN A 40 -72.92 30.28 -0.14
CA ASN A 40 -72.73 30.90 1.17
C ASN A 40 -72.41 29.89 2.30
N ALA A 41 -72.48 28.58 2.05
CA ALA A 41 -72.23 27.54 3.05
C ALA A 41 -70.77 27.06 3.09
N ILE A 42 -69.96 27.32 2.05
CA ILE A 42 -68.52 26.99 2.02
C ILE A 42 -67.74 28.29 2.21
N ASN A 43 -67.91 28.92 3.37
CA ASN A 43 -67.09 30.05 3.78
C ASN A 43 -65.96 29.49 4.66
N ILE A 44 -65.05 28.71 4.05
CA ILE A 44 -63.87 28.19 4.76
C ILE A 44 -63.14 29.39 5.32
N SER A 45 -63.15 29.52 6.64
CA SER A 45 -62.53 30.67 7.28
C SER A 45 -61.02 30.64 6.98
N ARG A 46 -60.38 31.81 6.90
CA ARG A 46 -58.92 31.89 6.72
C ARG A 46 -58.16 31.04 7.76
N VAL A 47 -58.77 30.82 8.93
CA VAL A 47 -58.25 30.00 10.03
C VAL A 47 -58.32 28.50 9.72
N GLU A 48 -59.40 28.00 9.13
CA GLU A 48 -59.53 26.59 8.73
C GLU A 48 -58.59 26.23 7.59
N LEU A 49 -58.43 27.14 6.63
CA LEU A 49 -57.47 27.01 5.53
C LEU A 49 -56.03 26.98 6.05
N LEU A 50 -55.71 27.83 7.03
CA LEU A 50 -54.42 27.81 7.71
C LEU A 50 -54.17 26.47 8.42
N LYS A 51 -55.18 25.88 9.08
CA LYS A 51 -55.06 24.56 9.72
C LYS A 51 -54.74 23.46 8.70
N ILE A 52 -55.40 23.45 7.54
CA ILE A 52 -55.12 22.48 6.46
C ILE A 52 -53.69 22.66 5.93
N LEU A 53 -53.24 23.89 5.70
CA LEU A 53 -51.88 24.20 5.25
C LEU A 53 -50.81 23.79 6.27
N ILE A 54 -51.01 24.10 7.55
CA ILE A 54 -50.10 23.69 8.63
C ILE A 54 -50.07 22.17 8.72
N SER A 55 -51.22 21.50 8.60
CA SER A 55 -51.31 20.03 8.60
C SER A 55 -50.57 19.38 7.42
N LEU A 56 -50.42 20.07 6.30
CA LEU A 56 -49.71 19.59 5.11
C LEU A 56 -48.20 19.91 5.16
N ILE A 57 -47.84 21.09 5.65
CA ILE A 57 -46.45 21.57 5.70
C ILE A 57 -45.69 20.93 6.86
N ALA A 58 -46.33 20.74 8.02
CA ALA A 58 -45.66 20.22 9.21
C ALA A 58 -45.03 18.83 8.97
N PRO A 59 -45.70 17.84 8.35
CA PRO A 59 -45.06 16.55 8.03
C PRO A 59 -43.85 16.67 7.10
N ILE A 60 -43.92 17.55 6.08
CA ILE A 60 -42.84 17.79 5.12
C ILE A 60 -41.63 18.41 5.82
N LEU A 61 -41.85 19.38 6.71
CA LEU A 61 -40.79 20.03 7.46
C LEU A 61 -40.14 19.06 8.44
N THR A 62 -40.94 18.27 9.16
CA THR A 62 -40.46 17.22 10.07
C THR A 62 -39.61 16.19 9.31
N PHE A 63 -40.05 15.76 8.13
CA PHE A 63 -39.28 14.86 7.28
C PHE A 63 -37.94 15.47 6.84
N LEU A 64 -37.93 16.75 6.45
CA LEU A 64 -36.69 17.45 6.10
C LEU A 64 -35.71 17.57 7.28
N VAL A 65 -36.22 17.89 8.47
CA VAL A 65 -35.40 17.94 9.69
C VAL A 65 -34.86 16.56 10.01
N PHE A 66 -35.70 15.52 9.95
CA PHE A 66 -35.28 14.14 10.18
C PHE A 66 -34.18 13.69 9.20
N MET A 67 -34.35 13.95 7.90
CA MET A 67 -33.33 13.63 6.89
C MET A 67 -32.02 14.38 7.13
N ASN A 68 -32.09 15.63 7.59
CA ASN A 68 -30.91 16.40 7.96
C ASN A 68 -30.22 15.80 9.19
N THR A 69 -30.98 15.46 10.24
CA THR A 69 -30.47 14.78 11.43
C THR A 69 -29.79 13.45 11.08
N LEU A 70 -30.41 12.63 10.22
CA LEU A 70 -29.79 11.39 9.73
C LEU A 70 -28.49 11.66 8.97
N SER A 71 -28.44 12.71 8.16
CA SER A 71 -27.22 13.07 7.42
C SER A 71 -26.08 13.49 8.35
N ILE A 72 -26.40 14.25 9.42
CA ILE A 72 -25.44 14.66 10.45
C ILE A 72 -24.96 13.44 11.26
N GLN A 73 -25.88 12.55 11.64
CA GLN A 73 -25.54 11.33 12.37
C GLN A 73 -24.59 10.43 11.56
N LYS A 74 -24.89 10.22 10.27
CA LYS A 74 -24.01 9.46 9.37
C LYS A 74 -22.63 10.10 9.28
N LYS A 75 -22.55 11.41 9.10
CA LYS A 75 -21.28 12.14 9.03
C LYS A 75 -20.46 12.00 10.32
N ASN A 76 -21.11 12.17 11.48
CA ASN A 76 -20.44 12.02 12.78
C ASN A 76 -19.95 10.58 13.00
N GLN A 77 -20.72 9.59 12.55
CA GLN A 77 -20.29 8.20 12.60
C GLN A 77 -19.06 7.95 11.72
N GLU A 78 -19.07 8.41 10.46
CA GLU A 78 -17.93 8.31 9.55
C GLU A 78 -16.67 9.00 10.10
N GLU A 79 -16.81 10.18 10.71
CA GLU A 79 -15.70 10.90 11.37
C GLU A 79 -15.15 10.11 12.56
N SER A 80 -16.03 9.52 13.38
CA SER A 80 -15.63 8.68 14.52
C SER A 80 -14.90 7.40 14.08
N GLU A 81 -15.36 6.76 13.00
CA GLU A 81 -14.74 5.57 12.42
C GLU A 81 -13.36 5.88 11.85
N LYS A 82 -13.19 7.02 11.16
CA LYS A 82 -11.89 7.49 10.68
C LYS A 82 -10.91 7.72 11.82
N LEU A 83 -11.35 8.39 12.89
CA LEU A 83 -10.51 8.65 14.07
C LEU A 83 -10.06 7.33 14.72
N ASN A 84 -11.01 6.42 14.98
CA ASN A 84 -10.71 5.11 15.56
C ASN A 84 -9.75 4.30 14.69
N ASN A 85 -9.92 4.33 13.37
CA ASN A 85 -9.04 3.66 12.44
C ASN A 85 -7.62 4.25 12.47
N SER A 86 -7.48 5.58 12.46
CA SER A 86 -6.19 6.27 12.55
C SER A 86 -5.49 5.98 13.88
N ASP A 87 -6.20 6.04 15.00
CA ASP A 87 -5.65 5.70 16.33
C ASP A 87 -5.18 4.25 16.40
N SER A 88 -5.97 3.32 15.84
CA SER A 88 -5.58 1.90 15.79
C SER A 88 -4.34 1.68 14.92
N ALA A 89 -4.23 2.39 13.79
CA ALA A 89 -3.08 2.31 12.90
C ALA A 89 -1.83 2.89 13.57
N ASN A 90 -1.95 4.03 14.24
CA ASN A 90 -0.88 4.65 15.02
C ASN A 90 -0.31 3.69 16.05
N ARG A 91 -1.17 3.12 16.91
CA ARG A 91 -0.74 2.19 17.97
C ARG A 91 -0.03 0.96 17.40
N GLU A 92 -0.58 0.35 16.35
CA GLU A 92 0.02 -0.82 15.72
C GLU A 92 1.36 -0.49 15.06
N PHE A 93 1.42 0.62 14.32
CA PHE A 93 2.65 1.08 13.65
C PHE A 93 3.77 1.32 14.65
N TYR A 94 3.53 2.13 15.70
CA TYR A 94 4.57 2.45 16.68
C TYR A 94 4.97 1.24 17.53
N SER A 95 4.05 0.31 17.80
CA SER A 95 4.38 -0.96 18.45
C SER A 95 5.32 -1.81 17.60
N LEU A 96 5.03 -1.97 16.30
CA LEU A 96 5.89 -2.69 15.38
C LEU A 96 7.23 -1.96 15.15
N LEU A 97 7.22 -0.64 15.11
CA LEU A 97 8.42 0.18 14.96
C LEU A 97 9.36 0.04 16.16
N ASP A 98 8.82 -0.01 17.38
CA ASP A 98 9.62 -0.27 18.59
C ASP A 98 10.27 -1.67 18.54
N LEU A 99 9.51 -2.70 18.15
CA LEU A 99 10.05 -4.04 17.94
C LEU A 99 11.13 -4.06 16.85
N PHE A 100 10.92 -3.31 15.76
CA PHE A 100 11.89 -3.19 14.68
C PHE A 100 13.19 -2.54 15.15
N LYS A 101 13.11 -1.43 15.90
CA LYS A 101 14.27 -0.76 16.50
C LYS A 101 15.05 -1.69 17.43
N LYS A 102 14.35 -2.52 18.22
CA LYS A 102 14.99 -3.53 19.08
C LYS A 102 15.80 -4.54 18.27
N GLU A 103 15.27 -5.03 17.14
CA GLU A 103 16.02 -5.93 16.25
C GLU A 103 17.16 -5.23 15.52
N GLN A 104 16.96 -3.98 15.09
CA GLN A 104 17.95 -3.14 14.41
C GLN A 104 19.17 -2.88 15.31
N ASN A 105 18.95 -2.67 16.61
CA ASN A 105 20.01 -2.39 17.59
C ASN A 105 20.77 -3.64 18.07
N LYS A 106 20.38 -4.85 17.66
CA LYS A 106 21.13 -6.06 18.02
C LYS A 106 22.50 -6.05 17.33
N SER A 107 23.56 -6.32 18.10
CA SER A 107 24.94 -6.36 17.58
C SER A 107 25.10 -7.31 16.39
N GLU A 108 24.43 -8.47 16.44
CA GLU A 108 24.46 -9.45 15.35
C GLU A 108 23.80 -8.93 14.06
N THR A 109 22.66 -8.22 14.18
CA THR A 109 21.96 -7.59 13.06
C THR A 109 22.83 -6.52 12.42
N ILE A 110 23.42 -5.63 13.22
CA ILE A 110 24.32 -4.56 12.75
C ILE A 110 25.52 -5.15 12.00
N LYS A 111 26.17 -6.17 12.59
CA LYS A 111 27.29 -6.87 11.95
C LYS A 111 26.89 -7.54 10.64
N ALA A 112 25.71 -8.17 10.60
CA ALA A 112 25.19 -8.83 9.41
C ALA A 112 24.82 -7.83 8.30
N ILE A 113 24.21 -6.69 8.63
CA ILE A 113 23.93 -5.60 7.68
C ILE A 113 25.24 -5.07 7.11
N SER A 114 26.23 -4.75 7.95
CA SER A 114 27.52 -4.25 7.49
C SER A 114 28.26 -5.27 6.61
N PHE A 115 28.19 -6.56 6.95
CA PHE A 115 28.73 -7.66 6.14
C PHE A 115 28.08 -7.73 4.77
N LEU A 116 26.75 -7.72 4.71
CA LEU A 116 26.01 -7.75 3.45
C LEU A 116 26.26 -6.50 2.64
N TYR A 117 26.26 -5.33 3.26
CA TYR A 117 26.54 -4.08 2.58
C TYR A 117 27.94 -4.10 1.94
N LYS A 118 28.96 -4.53 2.68
CA LYS A 118 30.33 -4.63 2.13
C LYS A 118 30.45 -5.67 1.03
N ASN A 119 29.93 -6.89 1.25
CA ASN A 119 30.21 -8.04 0.39
C ASN A 119 29.22 -8.21 -0.76
N ALA A 120 27.98 -7.75 -0.62
CA ALA A 120 27.01 -7.77 -1.71
C ALA A 120 27.24 -6.60 -2.67
N ILE A 121 27.86 -5.50 -2.23
CA ILE A 121 27.89 -4.25 -3.02
C ILE A 121 29.31 -3.81 -3.41
N ASN A 122 30.34 -4.06 -2.60
CA ASN A 122 31.62 -3.35 -2.71
C ASN A 122 32.84 -4.28 -2.85
N ASP A 123 33.29 -4.50 -4.08
CA ASP A 123 34.71 -4.78 -4.33
C ASP A 123 35.45 -3.44 -4.41
N LYS A 124 36.53 -3.30 -3.65
CA LYS A 124 37.20 -2.01 -3.36
C LYS A 124 37.80 -1.30 -4.58
N ASN A 125 37.62 -1.84 -5.79
CA ASN A 125 38.08 -1.28 -7.05
C ASN A 125 36.90 -0.87 -7.93
N ALA A 126 36.33 0.28 -7.60
CA ALA A 126 35.50 1.16 -8.43
C ALA A 126 34.37 0.48 -9.25
N ASN A 127 33.16 0.63 -8.71
CA ASN A 127 31.87 0.35 -9.33
C ASN A 127 31.48 -1.13 -9.35
N SER A 128 31.03 -1.57 -8.16
CA SER A 128 29.73 -2.22 -7.93
C SER A 128 29.58 -3.71 -8.31
N PHE A 129 28.48 -4.33 -7.89
CA PHE A 129 28.15 -5.77 -7.91
C PHE A 129 29.18 -6.66 -8.64
N ILE A 130 30.22 -7.05 -7.91
CA ILE A 130 31.23 -8.08 -8.22
C ILE A 130 31.71 -8.00 -9.68
N ASN A 131 32.62 -7.06 -9.95
CA ASN A 131 33.17 -6.91 -11.29
C ASN A 131 34.21 -7.98 -11.68
N ASP A 132 34.54 -8.94 -10.81
CA ASP A 132 35.45 -10.05 -11.15
C ASP A 132 34.94 -11.39 -10.63
N TYR A 133 33.93 -11.96 -11.28
CA TYR A 133 33.55 -13.37 -11.08
C TYR A 133 34.65 -14.32 -11.58
N ASN A 134 35.83 -14.30 -10.96
CA ASN A 134 36.80 -15.39 -11.04
C ASN A 134 36.38 -16.50 -10.07
N ILE A 135 35.35 -17.22 -10.48
CA ILE A 135 34.99 -18.50 -9.90
C ILE A 135 35.94 -19.55 -10.51
N HIS A 136 37.09 -19.76 -9.86
CA HIS A 136 37.90 -20.97 -10.12
C HIS A 136 37.28 -22.15 -9.37
N ILE A 137 36.38 -22.89 -10.03
CA ILE A 137 35.98 -24.23 -9.60
C ILE A 137 36.85 -25.24 -10.34
N GLY A 138 37.97 -25.61 -9.72
CA GLY A 138 38.89 -26.60 -10.26
C GLY A 138 39.71 -27.25 -9.15
N ASN A 139 39.35 -28.49 -8.83
CA ASN A 139 40.13 -29.56 -8.19
C ASN A 139 41.23 -29.15 -7.20
N GLY A 140 40.94 -29.29 -5.90
CA GLY A 140 41.95 -29.54 -4.87
C GLY A 140 42.94 -28.40 -4.60
N LEU A 141 42.44 -27.23 -4.18
CA LEU A 141 43.31 -26.16 -3.63
C LEU A 141 42.71 -25.57 -2.36
N ASN A 142 43.56 -25.46 -1.34
CA ASN A 142 43.29 -24.90 -0.03
C ASN A 142 42.75 -23.48 -0.14
N PHE A 143 41.59 -23.25 0.46
CA PHE A 143 41.07 -21.92 0.78
C PHE A 143 42.00 -21.24 1.79
N SER A 144 42.92 -20.40 1.34
CA SER A 144 43.47 -19.34 2.19
C SER A 144 42.72 -18.06 1.88
N PHE A 145 41.63 -17.82 2.63
CA PHE A 145 41.27 -16.45 2.95
C PHE A 145 42.51 -15.83 3.59
N ASN A 146 43.04 -14.73 3.05
CA ASN A 146 43.68 -13.76 3.94
C ASN A 146 42.55 -13.14 4.76
N LEU A 147 42.18 -13.93 5.77
CA LEU A 147 41.43 -13.55 6.93
C LEU A 147 42.16 -12.31 7.47
N PHE A 148 41.62 -11.12 7.25
CA PHE A 148 41.87 -10.09 8.25
C PHE A 148 41.33 -10.68 9.54
N GLU A 149 42.27 -10.97 10.44
CA GLU A 149 42.13 -11.63 11.72
C GLU A 149 40.82 -11.23 12.42
N SER A 150 39.82 -12.11 12.35
CA SER A 150 38.72 -12.12 13.30
C SER A 150 38.15 -13.54 13.32
N THR A 151 38.95 -14.46 13.85
CA THR A 151 38.63 -15.86 14.08
C THR A 151 37.53 -16.11 15.12
N GLU A 152 36.83 -15.09 15.64
CA GLU A 152 35.95 -15.27 16.79
C GLU A 152 34.44 -15.45 16.50
N PHE A 153 33.92 -15.24 15.29
CA PHE A 153 32.45 -15.13 15.13
C PHE A 153 31.73 -16.08 14.18
N PHE A 154 32.39 -17.06 13.54
CA PHE A 154 31.69 -17.92 12.56
C PHE A 154 32.19 -19.38 12.55
N PRO A 155 31.31 -20.38 12.73
CA PRO A 155 31.67 -21.78 12.56
C PRO A 155 31.90 -22.10 11.08
N LYS A 156 33.03 -22.76 10.80
CA LYS A 156 33.60 -23.11 9.48
C LYS A 156 32.79 -24.09 8.61
N THR A 157 31.47 -24.25 8.80
CA THR A 157 30.72 -25.28 8.04
C THR A 157 29.34 -24.80 7.61
N CYS A 158 29.22 -24.44 6.32
CA CYS A 158 27.94 -24.45 5.61
C CYS A 158 28.07 -25.27 4.32
N ASN A 159 28.08 -26.59 4.50
CA ASN A 159 27.94 -27.58 3.42
C ASN A 159 26.46 -27.69 3.01
N ASN A 160 25.89 -26.67 2.38
CA ASN A 160 24.50 -26.74 1.93
C ASN A 160 24.40 -27.41 0.54
N PRO A 161 23.81 -28.61 0.42
CA PRO A 161 23.77 -29.38 -0.84
C PRO A 161 22.95 -28.71 -1.96
N LYS A 162 22.16 -27.67 -1.68
CA LYS A 162 21.39 -26.92 -2.69
C LYS A 162 22.26 -26.22 -3.75
N TYR A 163 23.53 -25.95 -3.44
CA TYR A 163 24.43 -25.20 -4.33
C TYR A 163 25.36 -26.08 -5.18
N LYS A 164 25.34 -27.42 -4.98
CA LYS A 164 26.22 -28.38 -5.69
C LYS A 164 25.76 -28.75 -7.11
N LYS A 165 24.61 -28.22 -7.59
CA LYS A 165 23.91 -28.75 -8.78
C LYS A 165 24.09 -27.96 -10.07
N TYR A 166 24.97 -26.95 -10.10
CA TYR A 166 25.20 -26.17 -11.31
C TYR A 166 26.56 -26.50 -11.91
N LYS A 167 26.56 -27.11 -13.11
CA LYS A 167 27.75 -27.12 -13.97
C LYS A 167 27.93 -25.70 -14.50
N ASP A 168 29.02 -25.06 -14.12
CA ASP A 168 29.32 -23.62 -14.33
C ASP A 168 29.28 -23.12 -15.79
N LYS A 169 29.18 -24.00 -16.78
CA LYS A 169 29.35 -23.63 -18.20
C LYS A 169 28.14 -22.94 -18.85
N ASP A 170 26.94 -22.96 -18.24
CA ASP A 170 25.71 -22.48 -18.90
C ASP A 170 24.94 -21.36 -18.15
N LEU A 171 25.48 -20.78 -17.07
CA LEU A 171 24.79 -19.74 -16.29
C LEU A 171 25.02 -18.33 -16.87
N THR A 172 23.92 -17.58 -17.04
CA THR A 172 23.94 -16.15 -17.39
C THR A 172 24.57 -15.31 -16.27
N LYS A 173 25.04 -14.09 -16.60
CA LYS A 173 25.59 -13.14 -15.61
C LYS A 173 24.61 -12.88 -14.45
N GLU A 174 23.35 -12.60 -14.77
CA GLU A 174 22.28 -12.36 -13.79
C GLU A 174 22.08 -13.54 -12.82
N GLN A 175 22.15 -14.78 -13.34
CA GLN A 175 22.04 -15.99 -12.50
C GLN A 175 23.24 -16.17 -11.55
N LYS A 176 24.45 -15.84 -11.99
CA LYS A 176 25.65 -15.92 -11.15
C LYS A 176 25.55 -14.94 -9.99
N VAL A 177 25.07 -13.73 -10.27
CA VAL A 177 24.86 -12.68 -9.26
C VAL A 177 23.83 -13.12 -8.24
N GLU A 178 22.68 -13.60 -8.70
CA GLU A 178 21.62 -14.14 -7.85
C GLU A 178 22.15 -15.22 -6.89
N LEU A 179 22.97 -16.15 -7.39
CA LEU A 179 23.53 -17.24 -6.57
C LEU A 179 24.48 -16.71 -5.48
N VAL A 180 25.35 -15.76 -5.82
CA VAL A 180 26.30 -15.20 -4.85
C VAL A 180 25.56 -14.40 -3.77
N ILE A 181 24.62 -13.55 -4.16
CA ILE A 181 23.78 -12.79 -3.21
C ILE A 181 23.03 -13.74 -2.29
N SER A 182 22.33 -14.72 -2.87
CA SER A 182 21.50 -15.65 -2.11
C SER A 182 22.33 -16.40 -1.07
N ARG A 183 23.56 -16.79 -1.41
CA ARG A 183 24.49 -17.42 -0.48
C ARG A 183 24.90 -16.49 0.66
N GLN A 184 25.32 -15.26 0.35
CA GLN A 184 25.70 -14.27 1.37
C GLN A 184 24.56 -13.98 2.35
N PHE A 185 23.33 -13.88 1.85
CA PHE A 185 22.14 -13.70 2.68
C PHE A 185 21.80 -14.93 3.52
N ASP A 186 21.97 -16.14 2.96
CA ASP A 186 21.77 -17.39 3.70
C ASP A 186 22.76 -17.52 4.87
N ASP A 187 24.03 -17.16 4.67
CA ASP A 187 25.09 -17.27 5.67
C ASP A 187 24.80 -16.43 6.94
N VAL A 188 24.10 -15.30 6.78
CA VAL A 188 23.73 -14.41 7.90
C VAL A 188 22.25 -14.50 8.30
N TYR A 189 21.46 -15.35 7.64
CA TYR A 189 20.00 -15.35 7.78
C TYR A 189 19.53 -15.48 9.23
N ASN A 190 20.15 -16.37 10.01
CA ASN A 190 19.76 -16.59 11.41
C ASN A 190 19.93 -15.33 12.27
N LYS A 191 20.86 -14.43 11.90
CA LYS A 191 21.18 -13.20 12.64
C LYS A 191 20.23 -12.04 12.30
N MET A 192 19.59 -12.06 11.14
CA MET A 192 18.75 -10.94 10.64
C MET A 192 17.36 -11.33 10.14
N SER A 193 16.95 -12.59 10.30
CA SER A 193 15.62 -13.02 9.86
C SER A 193 14.49 -12.26 10.58
N SER A 194 14.65 -11.99 11.88
CA SER A 194 13.68 -11.22 12.67
C SER A 194 13.57 -9.78 12.19
N TYR A 195 14.70 -9.14 11.86
CA TYR A 195 14.74 -7.80 11.27
C TYR A 195 13.85 -7.72 10.02
N PHE A 196 14.07 -8.60 9.03
CA PHE A 196 13.27 -8.59 7.80
C PHE A 196 11.80 -8.96 8.04
N LYS A 197 11.52 -9.90 8.96
CA LYS A 197 10.13 -10.30 9.28
C LYS A 197 9.32 -9.15 9.87
N ILE A 198 9.90 -8.40 10.80
CA ILE A 198 9.21 -7.25 11.42
C ILE A 198 9.06 -6.14 10.39
N PHE A 199 10.11 -5.85 9.62
CA PHE A 199 10.06 -4.84 8.55
C PHE A 199 8.95 -5.13 7.52
N HIS A 200 8.91 -6.38 7.02
CA HIS A 200 7.82 -6.85 6.15
C HIS A 200 6.45 -6.71 6.82
N ARG A 201 6.33 -7.03 8.12
CA ARG A 201 5.06 -6.93 8.85
C ARG A 201 4.57 -5.48 8.99
N ILE A 202 5.49 -4.52 9.18
CA ILE A 202 5.16 -3.08 9.18
C ILE A 202 4.53 -2.70 7.84
N LEU A 203 5.24 -2.96 6.73
CA LEU A 203 4.76 -2.62 5.39
C LEU A 203 3.43 -3.28 5.07
N LYS A 204 3.31 -4.58 5.35
CA LYS A 204 2.07 -5.33 5.13
C LYS A 204 0.88 -4.77 5.89
N SER A 205 1.08 -4.36 7.15
CA SER A 205 0.00 -3.77 7.96
C SER A 205 -0.44 -2.41 7.39
N LEU A 206 0.52 -1.55 7.03
CA LEU A 206 0.24 -0.26 6.40
C LEU A 206 -0.48 -0.43 5.06
N ASN A 207 0.04 -1.29 4.19
CA ASN A 207 -0.52 -1.57 2.87
C ASN A 207 -1.95 -2.09 2.98
N LYS A 208 -2.20 -3.07 3.88
CA LYS A 208 -3.54 -3.61 4.10
C LYS A 208 -4.52 -2.53 4.54
N ARG A 209 -4.14 -1.69 5.50
CA ARG A 209 -5.02 -0.62 6.01
C ARG A 209 -5.30 0.44 4.94
N PHE A 210 -4.30 0.79 4.13
CA PHE A 210 -4.46 1.69 3.00
C PHE A 210 -5.38 1.09 1.93
N ASP A 211 -5.21 -0.18 1.60
CA ASP A 211 -6.02 -0.90 0.62
C ASP A 211 -7.49 -1.03 1.04
N GLU A 212 -7.73 -1.21 2.33
CA GLU A 212 -9.06 -1.27 2.95
C GLU A 212 -9.68 0.12 3.19
N LYS A 213 -9.02 1.21 2.77
CA LYS A 213 -9.44 2.61 3.00
C LYS A 213 -9.62 2.96 4.48
N LYS A 214 -8.96 2.23 5.38
CA LYS A 214 -8.88 2.51 6.82
C LYS A 214 -7.75 3.50 7.15
N LEU A 215 -6.92 3.78 6.18
CA LEU A 215 -5.81 4.72 6.26
C LEU A 215 -5.88 5.61 5.03
N ASP A 216 -5.78 6.92 5.23
CA ASP A 216 -5.74 7.85 4.11
C ASP A 216 -4.33 7.94 3.50
N GLU A 217 -4.23 8.59 2.33
CA GLU A 217 -2.97 8.71 1.61
C GLU A 217 -1.94 9.57 2.36
N SER A 218 -2.39 10.57 3.11
CA SER A 218 -1.52 11.48 3.86
C SER A 218 -0.83 10.74 5.00
N ASP A 219 -1.62 10.04 5.82
CA ASP A 219 -1.14 9.24 6.93
C ASP A 219 -0.27 8.08 6.45
N TYR A 220 -0.64 7.41 5.35
CA TYR A 220 0.20 6.36 4.75
C TYR A 220 1.58 6.90 4.34
N LYS A 221 1.64 8.03 3.61
CA LYS A 221 2.90 8.68 3.24
C LYS A 221 3.71 9.09 4.48
N ASN A 222 3.04 9.58 5.52
CA ASN A 222 3.69 9.95 6.77
C ASN A 222 4.36 8.73 7.44
N TYR A 223 3.65 7.60 7.58
CA TYR A 223 4.23 6.39 8.17
C TYR A 223 5.41 5.83 7.35
N ILE A 224 5.31 5.82 6.02
CA ILE A 224 6.44 5.42 5.17
C ILE A 224 7.62 6.38 5.35
N GLY A 225 7.37 7.69 5.41
CA GLY A 225 8.39 8.70 5.68
C GLY A 225 9.08 8.47 7.02
N ILE A 226 8.31 8.24 8.09
CA ILE A 226 8.84 7.92 9.43
C ILE A 226 9.69 6.65 9.35
N LEU A 227 9.17 5.56 8.78
CA LEU A 227 9.91 4.31 8.63
C LEU A 227 11.24 4.51 7.89
N ARG A 228 11.23 5.25 6.77
CA ARG A 228 12.42 5.57 5.98
C ARG A 228 13.47 6.32 6.80
N THR A 229 13.06 7.31 7.61
CA THR A 229 14.00 8.06 8.47
C THR A 229 14.66 7.23 9.56
N GLN A 230 14.12 6.05 9.89
CA GLN A 230 14.74 5.14 10.85
C GLN A 230 15.78 4.21 10.20
N LEU A 231 15.91 4.21 8.88
CA LEU A 231 16.83 3.35 8.15
C LEU A 231 18.10 4.11 7.75
N SER A 232 19.25 3.49 7.98
CA SER A 232 20.51 3.95 7.40
C SER A 232 20.58 3.67 5.90
N SER A 233 21.48 4.35 5.19
CA SER A 233 21.73 4.06 3.78
C SER A 233 22.17 2.61 3.55
N GLU A 234 22.95 2.02 4.46
CA GLU A 234 23.37 0.61 4.36
C GLU A 234 22.15 -0.32 4.42
N GLU A 235 21.22 -0.06 5.33
CA GLU A 235 19.99 -0.83 5.47
C GLU A 235 19.07 -0.71 4.27
N LEU A 236 18.89 0.50 3.73
CA LEU A 236 18.10 0.70 2.52
C LEU A 236 18.62 -0.15 1.37
N VAL A 237 19.95 -0.22 1.18
CA VAL A 237 20.51 -1.04 0.11
C VAL A 237 20.39 -2.53 0.41
N VAL A 238 20.62 -2.97 1.65
CA VAL A 238 20.46 -4.37 2.04
C VAL A 238 19.00 -4.84 1.86
N ILE A 239 18.02 -4.01 2.22
CA ILE A 239 16.59 -4.25 2.00
C ILE A 239 16.29 -4.34 0.50
N LEU A 240 16.83 -3.44 -0.31
CA LEU A 240 16.65 -3.44 -1.77
C LEU A 240 17.24 -4.71 -2.43
N ILE A 241 18.44 -5.13 -2.03
CA ILE A 241 19.07 -6.34 -2.57
C ILE A 241 18.29 -7.58 -2.14
N ASN A 242 17.87 -7.62 -0.86
CA ASN A 242 17.04 -8.70 -0.36
C ASN A 242 15.75 -8.83 -1.17
N SER A 243 15.09 -7.71 -1.42
CA SER A 243 13.80 -7.68 -2.09
C SER A 243 13.90 -8.10 -3.56
N LEU A 244 14.97 -7.74 -4.26
CA LEU A 244 15.14 -8.02 -5.69
C LEU A 244 15.67 -9.43 -5.97
N TYR A 245 16.70 -9.86 -5.24
CA TYR A 245 17.55 -11.00 -5.63
C TYR A 245 17.41 -12.23 -4.73
N VAL A 246 16.83 -12.09 -3.53
CA VAL A 246 16.73 -13.21 -2.57
C VAL A 246 15.33 -13.79 -2.60
N LYS A 247 15.21 -15.11 -2.83
CA LYS A 247 13.92 -15.82 -2.83
C LYS A 247 13.06 -15.54 -1.60
N ARG A 248 13.67 -15.60 -0.40
CA ARG A 248 12.98 -15.33 0.88
C ARG A 248 12.52 -13.87 1.00
N GLY A 249 13.16 -12.96 0.28
CA GLY A 249 12.79 -11.55 0.19
C GLY A 249 11.64 -11.26 -0.77
N LEU A 250 11.13 -12.26 -1.51
CA LEU A 250 10.05 -12.10 -2.49
C LEU A 250 8.81 -11.40 -1.89
N GLY A 251 8.35 -11.85 -0.72
CA GLY A 251 7.20 -11.23 -0.05
C GLY A 251 7.47 -9.77 0.33
N LEU A 252 8.67 -9.48 0.82
CA LEU A 252 9.09 -8.11 1.11
C LEU A 252 9.15 -7.25 -0.16
N GLY A 253 9.66 -7.79 -1.27
CA GLY A 253 9.66 -7.10 -2.56
C GLY A 253 8.27 -6.73 -3.04
N ILE A 254 7.30 -7.62 -2.88
CA ILE A 254 5.90 -7.32 -3.24
C ILE A 254 5.35 -6.20 -2.35
N GLU A 255 5.53 -6.27 -1.03
CA GLU A 255 5.03 -5.25 -0.10
C GLU A 255 5.70 -3.88 -0.30
N LEU A 256 6.89 -3.81 -0.90
CA LEU A 256 7.59 -2.57 -1.24
C LEU A 256 7.05 -1.87 -2.50
N ILE A 257 6.31 -2.57 -3.35
CA ILE A 257 5.78 -2.04 -4.61
C ILE A 257 4.84 -0.85 -4.32
N GLY A 258 5.11 0.28 -4.96
CA GLY A 258 4.29 1.49 -4.82
C GLY A 258 4.36 2.17 -3.46
N THR A 259 5.39 1.91 -2.64
CA THR A 259 5.50 2.50 -1.29
C THR A 259 6.22 3.84 -1.27
N ASN A 260 7.06 4.16 -2.26
CA ASN A 260 8.02 5.28 -2.21
C ASN A 260 9.08 5.18 -1.09
N LEU A 261 9.28 4.00 -0.48
CA LEU A 261 10.26 3.85 0.60
C LEU A 261 11.69 4.23 0.14
N PHE A 262 12.07 3.85 -1.08
CA PHE A 262 13.42 4.12 -1.61
C PHE A 262 13.58 5.54 -2.20
N GLY A 263 12.49 6.30 -2.30
CA GLY A 263 12.45 7.60 -2.97
C GLY A 263 11.53 7.62 -4.19
N ASP A 264 11.43 8.79 -4.79
CA ASP A 264 10.73 9.05 -6.05
C ASP A 264 11.68 9.09 -7.27
N GLU A 265 11.14 9.35 -8.45
CA GLU A 265 11.94 9.42 -9.69
C GLU A 265 13.04 10.48 -9.65
N LYS A 266 12.85 11.57 -8.90
CA LYS A 266 13.85 12.63 -8.75
C LYS A 266 14.94 12.18 -7.80
N ASP A 267 14.57 11.58 -6.66
CA ASP A 267 15.49 11.06 -5.65
C ASP A 267 16.50 10.08 -6.27
N PHE A 268 16.04 9.23 -7.21
CA PHE A 268 16.91 8.27 -7.92
C PHE A 268 17.87 8.93 -8.91
N LYS A 269 17.51 10.07 -9.52
CA LYS A 269 18.40 10.78 -10.45
C LYS A 269 19.58 11.44 -9.74
N ILE A 270 19.39 11.83 -8.47
CA ILE A 270 20.40 12.54 -7.68
C ILE A 270 21.04 11.66 -6.59
N ASN A 271 20.69 10.37 -6.50
CA ASN A 271 21.14 9.45 -5.45
C ASN A 271 20.93 10.01 -4.02
N GLN A 272 19.77 10.63 -3.75
CA GLN A 272 19.55 11.41 -2.53
C GLN A 272 19.60 10.57 -1.23
N HIS A 273 19.13 9.32 -1.29
CA HIS A 273 18.94 8.49 -0.09
C HIS A 273 20.01 7.41 0.09
N PHE A 274 20.55 6.90 -1.02
CA PHE A 274 21.62 5.91 -1.04
C PHE A 274 22.26 5.87 -2.43
N VAL A 275 23.48 5.32 -2.50
CA VAL A 275 24.15 5.05 -3.77
C VAL A 275 23.62 3.73 -4.32
N ILE A 276 23.01 3.77 -5.49
CA ILE A 276 22.53 2.55 -6.17
C ILE A 276 23.74 1.67 -6.50
N PRO A 277 23.74 0.38 -6.10
CA PRO A 277 24.71 -0.59 -6.58
C PRO A 277 24.63 -0.67 -8.11
N LYS A 278 25.63 -0.12 -8.81
CA LYS A 278 25.80 -0.34 -10.24
C LYS A 278 26.23 -1.82 -10.49
N PRO A 279 26.46 -2.28 -11.72
CA PRO A 279 25.72 -1.93 -12.92
C PRO A 279 24.38 -2.69 -13.04
N GLU A 280 23.97 -3.51 -12.06
CA GLU A 280 22.87 -4.46 -12.26
C GLU A 280 21.49 -3.98 -11.80
N ILE A 281 21.41 -2.96 -10.94
CA ILE A 281 20.13 -2.34 -10.57
C ILE A 281 19.93 -1.13 -11.49
N ILE A 282 19.04 -1.27 -12.46
CA ILE A 282 18.67 -0.18 -13.37
C ILE A 282 17.47 0.60 -12.83
N GLN A 283 17.29 1.83 -13.29
CA GLN A 283 16.17 2.67 -12.86
C GLN A 283 14.80 2.01 -13.07
N ASN A 284 14.66 1.16 -14.10
CA ASN A 284 13.44 0.37 -14.31
C ASN A 284 13.17 -0.61 -13.16
N ASP A 285 14.19 -1.21 -12.54
CA ASP A 285 14.03 -2.08 -11.37
C ASP A 285 13.50 -1.32 -10.16
N LEU A 286 13.81 -0.03 -10.06
CA LEU A 286 13.37 0.85 -8.98
C LEU A 286 11.99 1.46 -9.22
N SER A 287 11.62 1.66 -10.50
CA SER A 287 10.35 2.28 -10.89
C SER A 287 9.11 1.56 -10.36
N ILE A 288 9.20 0.26 -10.11
CA ILE A 288 8.10 -0.54 -9.55
C ILE A 288 7.82 -0.21 -8.07
N PHE A 289 8.81 0.28 -7.33
CA PHE A 289 8.66 0.66 -5.93
C PHE A 289 8.09 2.08 -5.75
N ILE A 290 7.97 2.85 -6.84
CA ILE A 290 7.43 4.20 -6.83
C ILE A 290 5.90 4.16 -6.80
N ASN A 291 5.27 4.95 -5.94
CA ASN A 291 3.84 5.21 -5.98
C ASN A 291 3.54 6.16 -7.15
N ASP A 292 3.07 5.59 -8.26
CA ASP A 292 2.61 6.40 -9.38
C ASP A 292 1.26 7.03 -9.04
N ASN A 293 1.06 8.29 -9.45
CA ASN A 293 -0.18 9.03 -9.18
C ASN A 293 -1.44 8.33 -9.73
N GLU A 294 -1.29 7.40 -10.68
CA GLU A 294 -2.37 6.64 -11.29
C GLU A 294 -2.70 5.33 -10.53
N GLY A 295 -1.91 4.99 -9.50
CA GLY A 295 -2.05 3.79 -8.67
C GLY A 295 -1.79 2.46 -9.42
N LYS A 296 -1.10 2.48 -10.57
CA LYS A 296 -0.75 1.31 -11.37
C LYS A 296 0.13 0.33 -10.58
N ASN A 297 1.14 0.81 -9.87
CA ASN A 297 2.04 -0.02 -9.08
C ASN A 297 1.32 -0.60 -7.86
N ILE A 298 0.42 0.14 -7.21
CA ILE A 298 -0.44 -0.40 -6.14
C ILE A 298 -1.34 -1.53 -6.69
N LYS A 299 -1.91 -1.37 -7.89
CA LYS A 299 -2.67 -2.44 -8.55
C LYS A 299 -1.80 -3.66 -8.87
N LYS A 300 -0.58 -3.44 -9.37
CA LYS A 300 0.40 -4.52 -9.61
C LYS A 300 0.74 -5.26 -8.31
N ARG A 301 0.97 -4.54 -7.20
CA ARG A 301 1.21 -5.15 -5.88
C ARG A 301 0.10 -6.14 -5.52
N LYS A 302 -1.16 -5.69 -5.59
CA LYS A 302 -2.33 -6.54 -5.30
C LYS A 302 -2.38 -7.77 -6.20
N ALA A 303 -2.21 -7.59 -7.51
CA ALA A 303 -2.18 -8.70 -8.46
C ALA A 303 -1.06 -9.70 -8.16
N TYR A 304 0.13 -9.22 -7.80
CA TYR A 304 1.26 -10.07 -7.41
C TYR A 304 1.05 -10.78 -6.08
N GLU A 305 0.44 -10.14 -5.09
CA GLU A 305 0.05 -10.80 -3.84
C GLU A 305 -0.97 -11.91 -4.08
N GLU A 306 -1.98 -11.66 -4.90
CA GLU A 306 -3.00 -12.65 -5.27
C GLU A 306 -2.37 -13.80 -6.05
N ASN A 307 -1.52 -13.50 -7.03
CA ASN A 307 -0.80 -14.50 -7.80
C ASN A 307 0.05 -15.37 -6.87
N LEU A 308 0.84 -14.77 -5.97
CA LEU A 308 1.66 -15.50 -5.01
C LEU A 308 0.81 -16.40 -4.08
N LYS A 309 -0.35 -15.92 -3.62
CA LYS A 309 -1.30 -16.71 -2.80
C LYS A 309 -1.94 -17.86 -3.56
N SER A 310 -2.15 -17.71 -4.87
CA SER A 310 -2.77 -18.73 -5.73
C SER A 310 -1.84 -19.88 -6.14
N ILE A 311 -0.55 -19.80 -5.79
CA ILE A 311 0.41 -20.88 -6.08
C ILE A 311 0.22 -22.00 -5.05
N ASP A 312 -0.74 -22.89 -5.31
CA ASP A 312 -1.02 -24.04 -4.44
C ASP A 312 0.02 -25.17 -4.62
N ASN A 313 0.76 -25.18 -5.73
CA ASN A 313 1.73 -26.22 -6.05
C ASN A 313 3.14 -25.82 -5.59
N ILE A 314 3.67 -26.54 -4.59
CA ILE A 314 5.03 -26.38 -4.05
C ILE A 314 6.09 -26.39 -5.16
N ALA A 315 5.94 -27.22 -6.19
CA ALA A 315 6.89 -27.27 -7.31
C ALA A 315 6.88 -25.99 -8.15
N LYS A 316 5.71 -25.36 -8.34
CA LYS A 316 5.61 -24.06 -9.04
C LYS A 316 6.25 -22.95 -8.20
N PHE A 317 6.04 -22.96 -6.89
CA PHE A 317 6.70 -22.01 -5.98
C PHE A 317 8.22 -22.24 -5.94
N GLU A 318 8.67 -23.49 -6.00
CA GLU A 318 10.10 -23.81 -6.01
C GLU A 318 10.82 -23.29 -7.26
N ASN A 319 10.11 -23.20 -8.39
CA ASN A 319 10.64 -22.63 -9.63
C ASN A 319 10.80 -21.10 -9.62
N ILE A 320 10.16 -20.39 -8.69
CA ILE A 320 10.40 -18.95 -8.50
C ILE A 320 11.77 -18.80 -7.85
N ARG A 321 12.68 -18.08 -8.53
CA ARG A 321 14.05 -17.90 -8.06
C ARG A 321 14.17 -16.68 -7.15
N ASN A 322 13.63 -15.55 -7.60
CA ASN A 322 13.59 -14.29 -6.85
C ASN A 322 12.45 -13.38 -7.35
N PHE A 323 12.35 -12.18 -6.78
CA PHE A 323 11.36 -11.18 -7.17
C PHE A 323 11.47 -10.79 -8.64
N LYS A 324 12.68 -10.48 -9.15
CA LYS A 324 12.89 -10.15 -10.56
C LYS A 324 12.34 -11.23 -11.50
N SER A 325 12.56 -12.51 -11.18
CA SER A 325 12.04 -13.64 -11.95
C SER A 325 10.51 -13.79 -11.87
N PHE A 326 9.91 -13.37 -10.75
CA PHE A 326 8.48 -13.46 -10.52
C PHE A 326 7.68 -12.38 -11.26
N ILE A 327 8.22 -11.16 -11.35
CA ILE A 327 7.53 -10.01 -11.95
C ILE A 327 7.75 -9.87 -13.47
N LYS A 328 8.47 -10.80 -14.12
CA LYS A 328 8.73 -10.70 -15.57
C LYS A 328 7.41 -10.71 -16.37
N PRO A 329 7.26 -9.83 -17.39
CA PRO A 329 5.99 -9.61 -18.10
C PRO A 329 5.36 -10.85 -18.72
N GLU A 330 6.15 -11.86 -19.08
CA GLU A 330 5.69 -13.12 -19.69
C GLU A 330 4.72 -13.91 -18.80
N LEU A 331 4.69 -13.65 -17.48
CA LEU A 331 3.74 -14.25 -16.53
C LEU A 331 2.49 -13.37 -16.26
N LEU A 332 2.47 -12.12 -16.73
CA LEU A 332 1.36 -11.17 -16.54
C LEU A 332 0.33 -11.17 -17.67
N VAL A 333 0.68 -11.70 -18.85
CA VAL A 333 -0.17 -11.68 -20.06
C VAL A 333 -1.49 -12.44 -19.87
N ASN A 334 -1.59 -13.34 -18.90
CA ASN A 334 -2.79 -14.16 -18.70
C ASN A 334 -3.90 -13.52 -17.85
N PHE A 335 -3.71 -12.34 -17.24
CA PHE A 335 -4.65 -11.84 -16.22
C PHE A 335 -5.11 -10.39 -16.33
N ILE A 336 -4.55 -9.60 -17.26
CA ILE A 336 -5.07 -8.24 -17.54
C ILE A 336 -6.17 -8.28 -18.62
N GLY A 337 -6.50 -9.47 -19.15
CA GLY A 337 -7.48 -9.70 -20.21
C GLY A 337 -8.72 -10.50 -19.79
N LYS A 338 -9.19 -10.39 -18.54
CA LYS A 338 -10.52 -10.91 -18.14
C LYS A 338 -11.30 -9.91 -17.31
#